data_AF-A0A7W5J510-F1
#
_entry.id   AF-A0A7W5J510-F1
#
_cell.length_a   1.000
_cell.length_b   1.000
_cell.length_c   1.000
_cell.angle_alpha   90.00
_cell.angle_beta   90.00
_cell.angle_gamma   90.00
#
_symmetry.space_group_name_H-M   'P 1'
#
loop_
_entity.id
_entity.type
_entity.pdbx_description
1 polymer ?
#
loop_
_entity_poly.entity_id
_entity_poly.type
_entity_poly.pdbx_seq_one_letter_code
_entity_poly.pdbx_strand_id
1 'polypeptide(L)' 'MLRYAVIFFVIALIAAVLGFSGIAGAASNIAWILFVVFLILAIISLFRGRSV' A
#
# COMPACT_ATOMS: atom_id res chain seq x y z
N MET A 1 -6.90 5.77 25.64
CA MET A 1 -6.57 5.28 24.27
C MET A 1 -7.54 5.77 23.21
N LEU A 2 -8.87 5.69 23.43
CA LEU A 2 -9.89 6.13 22.47
C LEU A 2 -9.74 7.60 22.00
N ARG A 3 -9.36 8.52 22.88
CA ARG A 3 -9.11 9.94 22.52
C ARG A 3 -8.01 10.11 21.48
N TYR A 4 -6.89 9.39 21.62
CA TYR A 4 -5.79 9.45 20.67
C TYR A 4 -6.16 8.82 19.32
N ALA A 5 -6.92 7.71 19.32
CA ALA A 5 -7.41 7.09 18.09
C ALA A 5 -8.31 8.04 17.29
N VAL A 6 -9.22 8.76 17.96
CA VAL A 6 -10.08 9.76 17.31
C VAL A 6 -9.27 10.94 16.77
N ILE A 7 -8.26 11.42 17.51
CA ILE A 7 -7.36 12.48 17.02
C ILE A 7 -6.61 12.02 15.77
N PHE A 8 -6.05 10.80 15.77
CA PHE A 8 -5.34 10.26 14.62
C PHE A 8 -6.25 10.06 13.40
N PHE A 9 -7.49 9.65 13.64
CA PHE A 9 -8.51 9.50 12.61
C PHE A 9 -8.85 10.84 11.93
N VAL A 10 -9.01 11.91 12.72
CA VAL A 10 -9.27 13.25 12.19
C VAL A 10 -8.06 13.77 11.39
N ILE A 11 -6.83 13.55 11.87
CA ILE A 11 -5.61 13.92 11.15
C ILE A 11 -5.52 13.17 9.81
N ALA A 12 -5.84 11.88 9.79
CA ALA A 12 -5.86 11.07 8.57
C ALA A 12 -6.90 11.55 7.55
N LEU A 13 -8.08 11.98 8.03
CA LEU A 13 -9.13 12.54 7.17
C LEU A 13 -8.73 13.89 6.58
N ILE A 14 -8.15 14.78 7.40
CA ILE A 14 -7.65 16.09 6.96
C ILE A 14 -6.52 15.90 5.95
N ALA A 15 -5.59 14.97 6.21
CA ALA A 15 -4.58 14.56 5.26
C ALA A 15 -5.20 14.12 3.92
N ALA A 16 -6.14 13.17 3.95
CA ALA A 16 -6.80 12.67 2.75
C ALA A 16 -7.46 13.79 1.91
N VAL A 17 -8.07 14.79 2.57
CA VAL A 17 -8.72 15.92 1.89
C VAL A 17 -7.72 16.99 1.42
N LEU A 18 -6.68 17.31 2.21
CA LEU A 18 -5.69 18.36 1.91
C LEU A 18 -4.69 17.99 0.79
N GLY A 19 -4.94 16.93 0.03
CA GLY A 19 -4.20 16.73 -1.20
C GLY A 19 -2.88 15.99 -1.00
N PHE A 20 -2.90 14.93 -0.18
CA PHE A 20 -1.98 13.82 -0.45
C PHE A 20 -2.17 13.25 -1.87
N SER A 21 -3.13 13.69 -2.68
CA SER A 21 -3.33 13.32 -4.09
C SER A 21 -2.05 13.29 -4.95
N GLY A 22 -1.10 14.22 -4.76
CA GLY A 22 0.13 14.26 -5.57
C GLY A 22 1.13 13.16 -5.19
N ILE A 23 1.39 13.01 -3.88
CA ILE A 23 2.27 11.97 -3.34
C ILE A 23 1.60 10.60 -3.40
N ALA A 24 0.28 10.54 -3.22
CA ALA A 24 -0.54 9.34 -3.37
C ALA A 24 -0.55 8.85 -4.81
N GLY A 25 -0.56 9.75 -5.80
CA GLY A 25 -0.38 9.37 -7.21
C GLY A 25 1.00 8.77 -7.49
N ALA A 26 2.06 9.41 -7.00
CA ALA A 26 3.42 8.88 -7.13
C ALA A 26 3.61 7.55 -6.37
N ALA A 27 3.11 7.45 -5.14
CA ALA A 27 3.15 6.25 -4.32
C ALA A 27 2.31 5.11 -4.90
N SER A 28 1.15 5.43 -5.50
CA SER A 28 0.29 4.45 -6.18
C SER A 28 1.00 3.82 -7.38
N ASN A 29 1.68 4.63 -8.20
CA ASN A 29 2.49 4.12 -9.31
C ASN A 29 3.62 3.20 -8.83
N ILE A 30 4.33 3.58 -7.76
CA ILE A 30 5.40 2.75 -7.18
C ILE A 30 4.85 1.44 -6.60
N ALA A 31 3.71 1.50 -5.90
CA ALA A 31 3.04 0.34 -5.33
C ALA A 31 2.58 -0.66 -6.41
N TRP A 32 2.06 -0.16 -7.53
CA TRP A 32 1.65 -1.00 -8.65
C TRP A 32 2.84 -1.76 -9.26
N ILE A 33 3.98 -1.09 -9.46
CA ILE A 33 5.20 -1.73 -9.97
C ILE A 33 5.66 -2.84 -9.02
N LEU A 34 5.72 -2.57 -7.72
CA LEU A 34 6.09 -3.56 -6.71
C LEU A 34 5.11 -4.73 -6.65
N PHE A 35 3.80 -4.48 -6.79
CA PHE A 35 2.77 -5.51 -6.82
C PHE A 35 2.94 -6.44 -8.02
N VAL A 36 3.21 -5.90 -9.22
CA VAL A 36 3.45 -6.70 -10.43
C VAL A 36 4.72 -7.53 -10.30
N VAL A 37 5.82 -6.95 -9.79
CA VAL A 37 7.07 -7.69 -9.54
C VAL A 37 6.85 -8.81 -8.52
N PHE A 38 6.17 -8.52 -7.42
CA PHE A 38 5.81 -9.52 -6.43
C PHE A 38 4.93 -10.61 -7.03
N LEU A 39 3.94 -10.28 -7.86
CA LEU A 39 3.07 -11.25 -8.51
C LEU A 39 3.86 -12.20 -9.42
N ILE A 40 4.80 -11.67 -10.21
CA ILE A 40 5.70 -12.49 -11.05
C ILE A 40 6.53 -13.43 -10.17
N LEU A 41 7.17 -12.91 -9.12
CA LEU A 41 7.96 -13.72 -8.19
C LEU A 41 7.11 -14.75 -7.44
N ALA A 42 5.88 -14.39 -7.05
CA ALA A 42 4.94 -15.26 -6.37
C ALA A 42 4.48 -16.40 -7.28
N ILE A 43 4.20 -16.12 -8.55
CA ILE A 43 3.90 -17.14 -9.57
C ILE A 43 5.10 -18.07 -9.75
N ILE A 44 6.31 -17.53 -9.94
CA ILE A 44 7.54 -18.32 -10.06
C ILE A 44 7.77 -19.17 -8.80
N SER A 45 7.56 -18.61 -7.61
CA SER A 45 7.71 -19.30 -6.33
C SER A 45 6.64 -20.38 -6.14
N LEU A 46 5.40 -20.15 -6.56
CA LEU A 46 4.33 -21.16 -6.55
C LEU A 46 4.68 -22.34 -7.45
N PHE A 47 5.21 -22.08 -8.64
CA PHE A 47 5.62 -23.14 -9.57
C PHE A 47 6.92 -23.84 -9.13
N ARG A 48 7.87 -23.14 -8.49
CA ARG A 48 9.11 -23.72 -7.95
C ARG A 48 8.90 -24.45 -6.62
N GLY A 49 7.95 -24.00 -5.80
CA GLY A 49 7.63 -24.54 -4.47
C GLY A 49 6.74 -25.79 -4.50
N ARG A 50 6.28 -26.22 -5.68
CA ARG A 50 5.56 -27.48 -5.87
C ARG A 50 6.46 -28.66 -6.26
N SER A 51 7.77 -28.50 -6.25
CA SER A 51 8.73 -29.56 -6.55
C SER A 51 9.70 -29.84 -5.40
N VAL A 52 9.18 -30.11 -4.19
CA VAL A 52 9.73 -31.06 -3.21
C VAL A 52 8.77 -31.20 -2.04
#